data_AF-A0AAV9FNW0-F1
#
_entry.id   AF-A0AAV9FNW0-F1
#
_cell.length_a   1.000
_cell.length_b   1.000
_cell.length_c   1.000
_cell.angle_alpha   90.00
_cell.angle_beta   90.00
_cell.angle_gamma   90.00
#
_symmetry.space_group_name_H-M   'P 1'
#
loop_
_entity.id
_entity.type
_entity.pdbx_description
1 polymer ?
#
loop_
_entity_poly.entity_id
_entity_poly.type
_entity_poly.pdbx_seq_one_letter_code
_entity_poly.pdbx_strand_id
1 'polypeptide(L)'
;MAEQSKPDEQLFELLTNLLQQVEALTNQEEVELRSKIEALGLEVTKVPSNPSKNLDELEIARELDKLSAKLDNVDEMISSAMASDPQVQSLLSISADVWMPVITATAEERRSFTAPVNDANLEDQTGLPTQ
;
A
#
# COMPACT_ATOMS: atom_id res chain seq x y z
N MET A 1 0.75 0.10 -31.95
CA MET A 1 0.25 -0.24 -30.61
C MET A 1 0.56 0.97 -29.74
N ALA A 2 -0.47 1.67 -29.26
CA ALA A 2 -0.27 2.83 -28.40
C ALA A 2 0.18 2.31 -27.04
N GLU A 3 1.35 2.73 -26.58
CA GLU A 3 1.78 2.51 -25.21
C GLU A 3 0.78 3.24 -24.31
N GLN A 4 -0.04 2.48 -23.58
CA GLN A 4 -0.79 3.04 -22.46
C GLN A 4 0.25 3.43 -21.43
N SER A 5 0.66 4.70 -21.43
CA SER A 5 1.43 5.30 -20.34
C SER A 5 0.74 4.93 -19.03
N LYS A 6 1.49 4.49 -18.02
CA LYS A 6 0.89 4.07 -16.75
C LYS A 6 0.07 5.26 -16.22
N PRO A 7 -1.16 5.06 -15.74
CA PRO A 7 -1.99 6.16 -15.20
C PRO A 7 -1.25 6.93 -14.10
N ASP A 8 -0.35 6.24 -13.38
CA ASP A 8 0.53 6.82 -12.38
C ASP A 8 1.51 7.84 -12.97
N GLU A 9 2.13 7.56 -14.12
CA GLU A 9 3.06 8.49 -14.79
C GLU A 9 2.37 9.79 -15.20
N GLN A 10 1.15 9.69 -15.73
CA GLN A 10 0.34 10.85 -16.10
C GLN A 10 -0.07 11.68 -14.89
N LEU A 11 -0.39 11.04 -13.76
CA LEU A 11 -0.70 11.71 -12.50
C LEU A 11 0.52 12.47 -11.95
N PHE A 12 1.69 11.83 -11.91
CA PHE A 12 2.91 12.47 -11.41
C PHE A 12 3.35 13.64 -12.31
N GLU A 13 3.23 13.50 -13.63
CA GLU A 13 3.48 14.59 -14.58
C GLU A 13 2.53 15.78 -14.33
N LEU A 14 1.24 15.53 -14.08
CA LEU A 14 0.28 16.57 -13.74
C LEU A 14 0.64 17.28 -12.42
N LEU A 15 0.96 16.51 -11.37
CA LEU A 15 1.34 17.06 -10.06
C LEU A 15 2.60 17.93 -10.14
N THR A 16 3.61 17.50 -10.91
CA THR A 16 4.81 18.29 -11.16
C THR A 16 4.51 19.58 -11.92
N ASN A 17 3.67 19.53 -12.96
CA ASN A 17 3.26 20.71 -13.73
C ASN A 17 2.44 21.71 -12.88
N LEU A 18 1.59 21.20 -11.99
CA LEU A 18 0.79 22.03 -11.09
C LEU A 18 1.68 22.73 -10.06
N LEU A 19 2.66 22.00 -9.51
CA LEU A 19 3.64 22.55 -8.58
C LEU A 19 4.48 23.66 -9.22
N GLN A 20 4.98 23.45 -10.44
CA GLN A 20 5.72 24.47 -11.18
C GLN A 20 4.89 25.73 -11.44
N GLN A 21 3.59 25.60 -11.73
CA GLN A 21 2.69 26.74 -11.87
C GLN A 21 2.50 27.50 -10.56
N VAL A 22 2.35 26.78 -9.43
CA VAL A 22 2.25 27.42 -8.11
C VAL A 22 3.53 28.17 -7.78
N GLU A 23 4.69 27.56 -7.96
CA GLU A 23 6.00 28.20 -7.72
C GLU A 23 6.21 29.44 -8.60
N ALA A 24 5.73 29.41 -9.85
CA ALA A 24 5.78 30.57 -10.75
C ALA A 24 4.84 31.70 -10.31
N LEU A 25 3.65 31.37 -9.78
CA LEU A 25 2.66 32.34 -9.31
C LEU A 25 3.04 32.96 -7.96
N THR A 26 3.63 32.18 -7.07
CA THR A 26 4.04 32.62 -5.72
C THR A 26 5.46 33.19 -5.71
N ASN A 27 6.25 32.93 -6.76
CA ASN A 27 7.68 33.23 -6.85
C ASN A 27 8.48 32.70 -5.65
N GLN A 28 8.01 31.58 -5.09
CA GLN A 28 8.58 30.91 -3.94
C GLN A 28 8.62 29.40 -4.22
N GLU A 29 9.77 28.79 -3.97
CA GLU A 29 9.92 27.34 -4.09
C GLU A 29 9.11 26.64 -3.00
N GLU A 30 8.39 25.59 -3.38
CA GLU A 30 7.52 24.84 -2.47
C GLU A 30 8.18 23.46 -2.23
N VAL A 31 9.13 23.46 -1.29
CA VAL A 31 10.02 22.32 -1.01
C VAL A 31 9.27 21.14 -0.37
N GLU A 32 8.18 21.42 0.36
CA GLU A 32 7.41 20.40 1.06
C GLU A 32 6.58 19.54 0.09
N LEU A 33 5.86 20.13 -0.87
CA LEU A 33 5.12 19.40 -1.89
C LEU A 33 6.06 18.69 -2.85
N ARG A 34 7.25 19.25 -3.17
CA ARG A 34 8.29 18.49 -3.91
C ARG A 34 8.61 17.18 -3.20
N SER A 35 8.88 17.26 -1.90
CA SER A 35 9.21 16.09 -1.07
C SER A 35 8.04 15.10 -0.99
N LYS A 36 6.80 15.59 -0.87
CA LYS A 36 5.61 14.72 -0.84
C LYS A 36 5.34 14.04 -2.18
N ILE A 37 5.51 14.74 -3.31
CA ILE A 37 5.35 14.16 -4.65
C ILE A 37 6.41 13.08 -4.88
N GLU A 38 7.66 13.33 -4.51
CA GLU A 38 8.74 12.33 -4.61
C GLU A 38 8.46 11.08 -3.76
N ALA A 39 8.04 11.27 -2.50
CA ALA A 39 7.71 10.17 -1.61
C ALA A 39 6.53 9.32 -2.15
N LEU A 40 5.49 9.96 -2.68
CA LEU A 40 4.38 9.28 -3.33
C LEU A 40 4.82 8.53 -4.59
N GLY A 41 5.72 9.12 -5.38
CA GLY A 41 6.31 8.48 -6.56
C GLY A 41 7.04 7.19 -6.21
N LEU A 42 7.84 7.21 -5.15
CA LEU A 42 8.54 6.03 -4.65
C LEU A 42 7.57 4.97 -4.12
N GLU A 43 6.49 5.37 -3.44
CA GLU A 43 5.49 4.43 -2.90
C GLU A 43 4.77 3.67 -4.02
N VAL A 44 4.40 4.33 -5.12
CA VAL A 44 3.72 3.70 -6.25
C VAL A 44 4.59 2.65 -6.94
N THR A 45 5.92 2.82 -6.95
CA THR A 45 6.83 1.81 -7.49
C THR A 45 6.90 0.51 -6.67
N LYS A 46 6.43 0.53 -5.42
CA LYS A 46 6.44 -0.66 -4.55
C LYS A 46 5.34 -1.66 -4.89
N VAL A 47 4.37 -1.28 -5.74
CA VAL A 47 3.34 -2.21 -6.21
C VAL A 47 3.96 -3.18 -7.23
N PRO A 48 3.98 -4.49 -6.95
CA PRO A 48 4.47 -5.47 -7.92
C PRO A 48 3.65 -5.36 -9.21
N SER A 49 4.33 -5.22 -10.35
CA SER A 49 3.65 -5.29 -11.64
C SER A 49 2.99 -6.66 -11.77
N ASN A 50 1.73 -6.70 -12.25
CA ASN A 50 1.04 -7.95 -12.51
C ASN A 50 1.95 -8.89 -13.32
N PRO A 51 2.07 -10.18 -12.93
CA PRO A 51 2.88 -11.12 -13.69
C PRO A 51 2.24 -11.28 -15.08
N SER A 52 2.83 -10.60 -16.07
CA SER A 52 2.35 -10.62 -17.47
C SER A 52 2.77 -11.88 -18.21
N LYS A 53 3.38 -12.85 -17.51
CA LYS A 53 3.97 -14.05 -18.09
C LYS A 53 3.27 -15.28 -17.51
N ASN A 54 2.70 -16.11 -18.39
CA ASN A 54 2.46 -17.50 -18.04
C ASN A 54 3.84 -18.13 -17.80
N LEU A 55 4.15 -18.43 -16.54
CA LEU A 55 5.40 -19.05 -16.14
C LEU A 55 5.29 -20.56 -16.38
N ASP A 56 6.33 -21.16 -16.95
CA ASP A 56 6.45 -22.62 -17.03
C ASP A 56 6.72 -23.23 -15.63
N GLU A 57 6.42 -24.52 -15.44
CA GLU A 57 6.53 -25.19 -14.13
C GLU A 57 7.93 -25.02 -13.49
N LEU A 58 8.98 -25.07 -14.30
CA LEU A 58 10.37 -24.89 -13.85
C LEU A 58 10.66 -23.43 -13.43
N GLU A 59 10.06 -22.45 -14.12
CA GLU A 59 10.15 -21.04 -13.74
C GLU A 59 9.37 -20.77 -12.44
N ILE A 60 8.21 -21.42 -12.25
CA ILE A 60 7.44 -21.35 -11.00
C ILE A 60 8.28 -21.88 -9.84
N ALA A 61 8.90 -23.05 -9.98
CA ALA A 61 9.76 -23.61 -8.93
C ALA A 61 10.91 -22.64 -8.56
N ARG A 62 11.55 -22.03 -9.56
CA ARG A 62 12.62 -21.05 -9.31
C ARG A 62 12.13 -19.80 -8.58
N GLU A 63 10.96 -19.27 -8.95
CA GLU A 63 10.40 -18.11 -8.24
C GLU A 63 9.91 -18.48 -6.83
N LEU A 64 9.45 -19.71 -6.60
CA LEU A 64 9.15 -20.22 -5.27
C LEU A 64 10.42 -20.36 -4.42
N ASP A 65 11.52 -20.88 -4.96
CA ASP A 65 12.82 -20.96 -4.26
C ASP A 65 13.31 -19.57 -3.87
N LYS A 66 13.22 -18.60 -4.79
CA LYS A 66 13.57 -17.20 -4.54
C LYS A 66 12.66 -16.55 -3.50
N LEU A 67 11.37 -16.88 -3.51
CA LEU A 67 10.42 -16.39 -2.52
C LEU A 67 10.73 -16.97 -1.13
N SER A 68 11.09 -18.26 -1.06
CA SER A 68 11.54 -18.90 0.18
C SER A 68 12.75 -18.19 0.76
N ALA A 69 13.78 -17.93 -0.05
CA ALA A 69 14.98 -17.23 0.42
C ALA A 69 14.69 -15.80 0.92
N LYS A 70 13.73 -15.11 0.30
CA LYS A 70 13.27 -13.80 0.79
C LYS A 70 12.52 -13.91 2.12
N LEU A 71 11.72 -14.96 2.30
CA LEU A 71 11.00 -15.19 3.56
C LEU A 71 11.98 -15.46 4.70
N ASP A 72 13.03 -16.25 4.46
CA ASP A 72 14.09 -16.50 5.44
C ASP A 72 14.79 -15.20 5.88
N ASN A 73 15.07 -14.30 4.93
CA ASN A 73 15.67 -13.00 5.25
C ASN A 73 14.74 -12.10 6.07
N VAL A 74 13.44 -12.08 5.75
CA VAL A 74 12.45 -11.33 6.53
C VAL A 74 12.31 -11.89 7.94
N ASP A 75 12.35 -13.20 8.12
CA ASP A 75 12.32 -13.86 9.43
C ASP A 75 13.54 -13.48 10.30
N GLU A 76 14.73 -13.44 9.69
CA GLU A 76 15.95 -12.95 10.37
C GLU A 76 15.82 -11.48 10.79
N MET A 77 15.31 -10.62 9.89
CA MET A 77 15.08 -9.21 10.18
C MET A 77 14.08 -9.03 11.33
N ILE A 78 12.97 -9.76 11.32
CA ILE A 78 11.96 -9.72 12.39
C ILE A 78 12.57 -10.19 13.70
N SER A 79 13.29 -11.32 13.69
CA SER A 79 13.96 -11.84 14.88
C SER A 79 14.95 -10.84 15.47
N SER A 80 15.74 -10.17 14.63
CA SER A 80 16.68 -9.13 15.05
C SER A 80 15.98 -7.89 15.64
N ALA A 81 14.87 -7.46 15.04
CA ALA A 81 14.09 -6.32 15.50
C ALA A 81 13.38 -6.61 16.83
N MET A 82 12.81 -7.81 16.97
CA MET A 82 12.17 -8.27 18.21
C MET A 82 13.17 -8.45 19.36
N ALA A 83 14.39 -8.91 19.06
CA ALA A 83 15.46 -8.99 20.06
C ALA A 83 15.94 -7.60 20.52
N SER A 84 15.87 -6.61 19.63
CA SER A 84 16.33 -5.24 19.90
C SER A 84 15.29 -4.38 20.63
N ASP A 85 14.00 -4.58 20.36
CA ASP A 85 12.91 -3.84 20.98
C ASP A 85 11.65 -4.71 21.22
N PRO A 86 11.28 -4.97 22.49
CA PRO A 86 10.07 -5.72 22.85
C PRO A 86 8.75 -5.09 22.35
N GLN A 87 8.70 -3.76 22.13
CA GLN A 87 7.50 -3.10 21.60
C GLN A 87 7.22 -3.48 20.15
N VAL A 88 8.27 -3.79 19.37
CA VAL A 88 8.14 -4.25 17.97
C VAL A 88 7.36 -5.55 17.90
N GLN A 89 7.55 -6.47 18.84
CA GLN A 89 6.78 -7.72 18.89
C GLN A 89 5.27 -7.44 19.04
N SER A 90 4.90 -6.56 19.98
CA SER A 90 3.49 -6.23 20.20
C SER A 90 2.89 -5.56 18.96
N LEU A 91 3.63 -4.66 18.32
CA LEU A 91 3.17 -3.99 17.09
C LEU A 91 3.01 -4.97 15.93
N LEU A 92 3.97 -5.87 15.73
CA LEU A 92 3.90 -6.90 14.68
C LEU A 92 2.73 -7.86 14.93
N SER A 93 2.49 -8.26 16.18
CA SER A 93 1.33 -9.08 16.53
C SER A 93 0.01 -8.38 16.20
N ILE A 94 -0.14 -7.11 16.59
CA ILE A 94 -1.35 -6.33 16.28
C ILE A 94 -1.52 -6.18 14.75
N SER A 95 -0.41 -5.94 14.04
CA SER A 95 -0.47 -5.84 12.58
C SER A 95 -0.85 -7.17 11.92
N ALA A 96 -0.42 -8.30 12.49
CA ALA A 96 -0.80 -9.62 12.03
C ALA A 96 -2.30 -9.87 12.23
N ASP A 97 -2.89 -9.45 13.35
CA ASP A 97 -4.33 -9.58 13.59
C ASP A 97 -5.16 -8.81 12.54
N VAL A 98 -4.65 -7.68 12.05
CA VAL A 98 -5.31 -6.88 11.00
C VAL A 98 -5.13 -7.50 9.61
N TRP A 99 -3.92 -7.95 9.27
CA TRP A 99 -3.58 -8.36 7.91
C TRP A 99 -3.77 -9.86 7.63
N MET A 100 -3.66 -10.74 8.62
CA MET A 100 -3.85 -12.19 8.44
C MET A 100 -5.21 -12.54 7.82
N PRO A 101 -6.34 -11.96 8.25
CA PRO A 101 -7.64 -12.21 7.61
C PRO A 101 -7.66 -11.77 6.14
N VAL A 102 -7.02 -10.65 5.80
CA VAL A 102 -6.98 -10.10 4.43
C VAL A 102 -6.07 -10.94 3.52
N ILE A 103 -4.92 -11.37 4.03
CA ILE A 103 -3.92 -12.13 3.27
C ILE A 103 -4.40 -13.56 3.03
N THR A 104 -5.05 -14.18 4.02
CA THR A 104 -5.54 -15.57 3.93
C THR A 104 -6.95 -15.69 3.34
N ALA A 105 -7.68 -14.58 3.19
CA ALA A 105 -8.99 -14.56 2.55
C ALA A 105 -8.97 -15.20 1.16
N THR A 106 -9.98 -16.03 0.91
CA THR A 106 -10.33 -16.54 -0.41
C THR A 106 -10.78 -15.42 -1.34
N ALA A 107 -10.84 -15.68 -2.65
CA ALA A 107 -11.30 -14.70 -3.63
C ALA A 107 -12.74 -14.20 -3.35
N GLU A 108 -13.59 -15.05 -2.79
CA GLU A 108 -14.97 -14.69 -2.42
C GLU A 108 -15.00 -13.78 -1.19
N GLU A 109 -14.26 -14.13 -0.13
CA GLU A 109 -14.12 -13.30 1.07
C GLU A 109 -13.52 -11.91 0.73
N ARG A 110 -12.61 -11.84 -0.25
CA ARG A 110 -12.02 -10.56 -0.68
C ARG A 110 -13.02 -9.63 -1.36
N ARG A 111 -14.06 -10.14 -2.02
CA ARG A 111 -15.10 -9.30 -2.63
C ARG A 111 -15.89 -8.53 -1.58
N SER A 112 -16.07 -9.12 -0.40
CA SER A 112 -16.72 -8.47 0.75
C SER A 112 -15.93 -7.29 1.32
N PHE A 113 -14.60 -7.25 1.13
CA PHE A 113 -13.78 -6.08 1.51
C PHE A 113 -13.92 -4.90 0.55
N THR A 114 -14.37 -5.15 -0.69
CA THR A 114 -14.54 -4.12 -1.73
C THR A 114 -15.96 -3.59 -1.84
N ALA A 115 -16.89 -4.09 -1.01
CA ALA A 115 -18.24 -3.56 -0.97
C ALA A 115 -18.17 -2.08 -0.56
N PRO A 116 -18.85 -1.15 -1.28
CA PRO A 116 -18.95 0.22 -0.81
C PRO A 116 -19.54 0.17 0.59
N VAL A 117 -18.87 0.80 1.55
CA VAL A 117 -19.48 1.17 2.83
C VAL A 117 -20.67 2.04 2.44
N ASN A 118 -21.85 1.45 2.31
CA ASN A 118 -23.08 2.23 2.34
C ASN A 118 -23.04 2.91 3.71
N ASP A 119 -23.01 4.24 3.67
CA ASP A 119 -23.21 5.18 4.78
C ASP A 119 -24.55 4.87 5.47
N ALA A 120 -24.59 3.79 6.24
CA ALA A 120 -25.81 3.24 6.85
C ALA A 120 -25.51 2.77 8.27
N ASN A 121 -24.75 3.57 9.03
CA ASN A 121 -24.84 3.57 10.49
C ASN A 121 -24.22 4.83 11.12
N LEU A 122 -24.77 6.01 10.77
CA LEU A 122 -24.52 7.22 11.54
C LEU A 122 -25.83 7.94 11.86
N GLU A 123 -26.83 7.20 12.33
CA GLU A 123 -28.04 7.80 12.91
C GLU A 123 -28.40 7.11 14.24
N ASP A 124 -28.38 7.95 15.27
CA ASP A 124 -29.17 7.89 16.50
C ASP A 124 -28.75 6.94 17.64
N GLN A 125 -27.70 7.34 18.38
CA GLN A 125 -27.60 7.05 19.83
C GLN A 125 -27.08 8.28 20.58
N THR A 126 -27.77 9.41 20.45
CA THR A 126 -27.67 10.54 21.41
C THR A 126 -29.02 11.18 21.63
N GLY A 127 -29.85 10.57 22.47
CA GLY A 127 -31.10 11.15 22.95
C GLY A 127 -31.38 10.71 24.39
N LEU A 128 -31.05 11.57 25.36
CA LEU A 128 -31.48 11.42 26.75
C LEU A 128 -33.02 11.41 26.83
N PRO A 129 -33.63 10.62 27.75
CA PRO A 129 -35.05 10.78 28.04
C PRO A 129 -35.25 12.05 28.88
N THR A 130 -36.03 12.99 28.35
CA THR A 130 -36.63 14.05 29.17
C THR A 130 -38.14 13.83 29.21
N GLN A 131 -38.62 13.72 30.45
CA GLN A 131 -40.01 13.72 30.94
C GLN A 131 -40.75 12.38 30.98
#